data_AF-A0AAD9VBI0-F1
#
_entry.id   AF-A0AAD9VBI0-F1
#
_cell.length_a   1.000
_cell.length_b   1.000
_cell.length_c   1.000
_cell.angle_alpha   90.00
_cell.angle_beta   90.00
_cell.angle_gamma   90.00
#
_symmetry.space_group_name_H-M   'P 1'
#
loop_
_entity.id
_entity.type
_entity.pdbx_description
1 polymer ?
#
loop_
_entity_poly.entity_id
_entity_poly.type
_entity_poly.pdbx_seq_one_letter_code
_entity_poly.pdbx_strand_id
1 'polypeptide(L)'
;MNGFWQDFCLELNCYLLVSQPIPVENLLVEDLPDGDVRVGGSFKNAISRGTAKNVFRVSSTDPDGAHSHTLQAPSEDEKKQWLNALRSVIPCTDNFKAYI
;
A
#
# COMPACT_ATOMS: atom_id res chain seq x y z
N MET A 1 19.66 13.70 12.37
CA MET A 1 19.17 13.46 13.75
C MET A 1 17.90 12.61 13.77
N ASN A 2 17.76 11.60 12.87
CA ASN A 2 16.52 10.80 12.73
C ASN A 2 16.67 9.33 13.16
N GLY A 3 17.86 8.88 13.58
CA GLY A 3 18.12 7.47 13.89
C GLY A 3 17.66 7.03 15.29
N PHE A 4 17.89 7.88 16.30
CA PHE A 4 17.67 7.50 17.71
C PHE A 4 16.20 7.14 18.04
N TRP A 5 15.24 7.80 17.40
CA TRP A 5 13.81 7.53 17.61
C TRP A 5 13.31 6.26 16.89
N GLN A 6 13.90 5.92 15.74
CA GLN A 6 13.55 4.68 15.02
C GLN A 6 14.11 3.46 15.74
N ASP A 7 15.34 3.54 16.25
CA ASP A 7 15.97 2.46 17.01
C ASP A 7 15.19 2.15 18.30
N PHE A 8 14.72 3.18 19.01
CA PHE A 8 13.93 3.01 20.25
C PHE A 8 12.54 2.38 20.01
N CYS A 9 11.89 2.68 18.87
CA CYS A 9 10.58 2.09 18.56
C CYS A 9 10.68 0.59 18.24
N LEU A 10 11.79 0.13 17.66
CA LEU A 10 12.04 -1.27 17.36
C LEU A 10 12.21 -2.12 18.64
N GLU A 11 12.82 -1.56 19.69
CA GLU A 11 13.05 -2.25 20.96
C GLU A 11 11.78 -2.40 21.81
N LEU A 12 10.78 -1.55 21.58
CA LEU A 12 9.51 -1.52 22.31
C LEU A 12 8.30 -2.09 21.52
N ASN A 13 8.53 -2.69 20.34
CA ASN A 13 7.44 -3.13 19.43
C ASN A 13 6.39 -2.03 19.17
N CYS A 14 6.82 -0.77 19.08
CA CYS A 14 5.95 0.36 18.82
C CYS A 14 5.88 0.63 17.31
N TYR A 15 4.68 0.90 16.79
CA TYR A 15 4.47 1.24 15.39
C TYR A 15 4.52 2.75 15.18
N LEU A 16 5.39 3.20 14.29
CA LEU A 16 5.43 4.59 13.86
C LEU A 16 4.43 4.82 12.73
N LEU A 17 3.68 5.90 12.84
CA LEU A 17 2.76 6.31 11.79
C LEU A 17 3.56 6.97 10.65
N VAL A 18 3.51 6.38 9.45
CA VAL A 18 4.27 6.85 8.27
C VAL A 18 3.49 7.92 7.47
N SER A 19 2.17 7.98 7.64
CA SER A 19 1.26 8.92 6.95
C SER A 19 -0.05 9.06 7.73
N GLN A 20 -0.88 10.05 7.40
CA GLN A 20 -2.18 10.20 8.04
C GLN A 20 -3.04 8.94 7.83
N PRO A 21 -3.80 8.47 8.84
CA PRO A 21 -4.71 7.35 8.67
C PRO A 21 -5.78 7.68 7.63
N ILE A 22 -6.11 6.72 6.75
CA ILE A 22 -7.16 6.88 5.75
C ILE A 22 -8.49 6.42 6.39
N PRO A 23 -9.51 7.29 6.49
CA PRO A 23 -10.83 6.89 6.93
C PRO A 23 -11.45 5.87 5.96
N VAL A 24 -12.20 4.90 6.49
CA VAL A 24 -12.73 3.77 5.69
C VAL A 24 -13.74 4.24 4.64
N GLU A 25 -14.47 5.31 4.93
CA GLU A 25 -15.38 6.00 4.01
C GLU A 25 -14.66 6.55 2.76
N ASN A 26 -13.39 6.93 2.91
CA ASN A 26 -12.57 7.52 1.86
C ASN A 26 -11.53 6.54 1.31
N LEU A 27 -11.57 5.27 1.74
CA LEU A 27 -10.59 4.28 1.35
C LEU A 27 -10.89 3.75 -0.05
N LEU A 28 -9.98 4.01 -0.99
CA LEU A 28 -9.95 3.46 -2.34
C LEU A 28 -8.90 2.35 -2.42
N VAL A 29 -9.31 1.17 -2.87
CA VAL A 29 -8.44 0.00 -3.04
C VAL A 29 -8.39 -0.41 -4.49
N GLU A 30 -7.17 -0.62 -5.00
CA GLU A 30 -6.92 -1.05 -6.37
C GLU A 30 -6.07 -2.32 -6.35
N ASP A 31 -6.61 -3.39 -6.93
CA ASP A 31 -5.87 -4.61 -7.21
C ASP A 31 -5.03 -4.42 -8.47
N LEU A 32 -3.70 -4.47 -8.31
CA LEU A 32 -2.74 -4.22 -9.38
C LEU A 32 -2.19 -5.54 -9.92
N PRO A 33 -2.15 -5.73 -11.25
CA PRO A 33 -1.60 -6.94 -11.83
C PRO A 33 -0.08 -6.98 -11.70
N ASP A 34 0.48 -8.18 -11.76
CA ASP A 34 1.91 -8.40 -11.69
C ASP A 34 2.63 -7.60 -12.81
N GLY A 35 3.54 -6.72 -12.41
CA GLY A 35 4.32 -5.89 -13.33
C GLY A 35 3.71 -4.55 -13.74
N ASP A 36 2.51 -4.21 -13.26
CA ASP A 36 1.96 -2.86 -13.41
C ASP A 36 2.73 -1.84 -12.53
N VAL A 37 3.22 -2.31 -11.38
CA VAL A 37 4.07 -1.52 -10.50
C VAL A 37 5.54 -1.79 -10.81
N ARG A 38 6.23 -0.72 -11.21
CA ARG A 38 7.69 -0.69 -11.25
C ARG A 38 8.19 -0.42 -9.83
N VAL A 39 8.93 -1.35 -9.24
CA VAL A 39 9.63 -1.12 -7.97
C VAL A 39 10.78 -0.14 -8.25
N GLY A 40 10.52 1.16 -8.15
CA GLY A 40 11.46 2.20 -8.56
C GLY A 40 11.57 3.34 -7.55
N GLY A 41 12.67 3.33 -6.78
CA GLY A 41 13.20 4.50 -6.08
C GLY A 41 14.40 5.07 -6.84
N SER A 42 14.36 6.40 -7.09
CA SER A 42 15.39 7.23 -7.72
C SER A 42 15.86 6.83 -9.13
N PHE A 43 15.73 7.78 -10.06
CA PHE A 43 16.05 7.77 -11.50
C PHE A 43 17.46 7.28 -11.91
N LYS A 44 18.32 6.79 -11.00
CA LYS A 44 19.73 6.43 -11.25
C LYS A 44 20.01 4.92 -11.36
N ASN A 45 19.05 4.03 -11.06
CA ASN A 45 19.26 2.57 -11.11
C ASN A 45 18.34 1.81 -12.09
N ALA A 46 17.80 2.49 -13.10
CA ALA A 46 16.73 2.01 -13.99
C ALA A 46 17.08 0.87 -14.98
N ILE A 47 18.10 0.04 -14.75
CA ILE A 47 18.55 -0.96 -15.74
C ILE A 47 18.47 -2.42 -15.24
N SER A 48 18.08 -2.69 -13.99
CA SER A 48 17.83 -4.08 -13.58
C SER A 48 16.95 -4.18 -12.34
N ARG A 49 15.77 -4.81 -12.48
CA ARG A 49 15.17 -5.85 -11.59
C ARG A 49 13.68 -5.67 -11.33
N GLY A 50 12.92 -6.67 -11.78
CA GLY A 50 11.71 -7.17 -11.12
C GLY A 50 10.46 -6.32 -11.29
N THR A 51 9.55 -6.77 -12.15
CA THR A 51 8.13 -6.45 -12.00
C THR A 51 7.67 -6.81 -10.59
N ALA A 52 7.02 -5.88 -9.89
CA ALA A 52 6.46 -6.18 -8.59
C ALA A 52 5.32 -7.21 -8.75
N LYS A 53 5.30 -8.23 -7.90
CA LYS A 53 4.23 -9.24 -7.88
C LYS A 53 3.44 -9.13 -6.60
N ASN A 54 2.19 -9.60 -6.64
CA ASN A 54 1.30 -9.61 -5.48
C ASN A 54 1.11 -8.20 -4.88
N VAL A 55 0.92 -7.20 -5.74
CA VAL A 55 0.80 -5.80 -5.32
C VAL A 55 -0.65 -5.33 -5.35
N PHE A 56 -0.99 -4.45 -4.42
CA PHE A 56 -2.23 -3.68 -4.42
C PHE A 56 -1.94 -2.24 -3.97
N ARG A 57 -2.83 -1.31 -4.29
CA ARG A 57 -2.70 0.11 -3.92
C ARG A 57 -3.87 0.54 -3.06
N VAL A 58 -3.57 1.28 -2.01
CA VAL A 58 -4.55 1.95 -1.16
C VAL A 58 -4.38 3.45 -1.29
N SER A 59 -5.48 4.17 -1.45
CA SER A 59 -5.47 5.63 -1.64
C SER A 59 -6.68 6.26 -0.98
N SER A 60 -6.60 7.57 -0.72
CA SER A 60 -7.74 8.35 -0.25
C SER A 60 -8.52 8.91 -1.43
N THR A 61 -9.85 8.87 -1.37
CA THR A 61 -10.73 9.61 -2.28
C THR A 61 -10.83 11.09 -1.95
N ASP A 62 -10.31 11.51 -0.79
CA ASP A 62 -10.29 12.90 -0.34
C ASP A 62 -9.32 13.73 -1.18
N PRO A 63 -9.79 14.81 -1.86
CA PRO A 63 -8.93 15.71 -2.63
C PRO A 63 -7.78 16.34 -1.82
N ASP A 64 -8.00 16.59 -0.54
CA ASP A 64 -7.01 17.22 0.35
C ASP A 64 -6.06 16.18 0.98
N GLY A 65 -6.45 14.91 0.96
CA GLY A 65 -5.76 13.78 1.60
C GLY A 65 -5.11 12.83 0.61
N ALA A 66 -4.55 13.33 -0.51
CA ALA A 66 -4.02 12.58 -1.65
C ALA A 66 -2.76 11.73 -1.35
N HIS A 67 -2.83 10.86 -0.34
CA HIS A 67 -1.83 9.85 -0.05
C HIS A 67 -2.24 8.53 -0.69
N SER A 68 -1.29 7.94 -1.41
CA SER A 68 -1.44 6.64 -2.04
C SER A 68 -0.24 5.78 -1.65
N HIS A 69 -0.51 4.57 -1.20
CA HIS A 69 0.49 3.60 -0.81
C HIS A 69 0.32 2.33 -1.63
N THR A 70 1.40 1.94 -2.30
CA THR A 70 1.48 0.68 -3.03
C THR A 70 2.12 -0.36 -2.13
N LEU A 71 1.35 -1.39 -1.78
CA LEU A 71 1.74 -2.43 -0.83
C LEU A 71 1.96 -3.75 -1.58
N GLN A 72 3.08 -4.41 -1.28
CA GLN A 72 3.42 -5.70 -1.82
C GLN A 72 3.21 -6.78 -0.76
N ALA A 73 2.36 -7.76 -1.07
CA ALA A 73 2.19 -8.93 -0.22
C ALA A 73 3.32 -9.95 -0.48
N PRO A 74 3.69 -10.76 0.53
CA PRO A 74 4.67 -11.84 0.37
C PRO A 74 4.23 -12.92 -0.63
N SER A 75 2.93 -13.19 -0.71
CA SER A 75 2.34 -14.24 -1.55
C SER A 75 1.01 -13.79 -2.19
N GLU A 76 0.57 -14.52 -3.21
CA GLU A 76 -0.72 -14.26 -3.87
C GLU A 76 -1.89 -14.54 -2.92
N ASP A 77 -1.79 -15.57 -2.08
CA ASP A 77 -2.82 -15.92 -1.10
C ASP A 77 -2.95 -14.83 -0.01
N GLU A 78 -1.83 -14.30 0.47
CA GLU A 78 -1.85 -13.18 1.41
C GLU A 78 -2.43 -11.92 0.75
N LYS A 79 -2.09 -11.63 -0.50
CA LYS A 79 -2.73 -10.53 -1.25
C LYS A 79 -4.24 -10.71 -1.29
N LYS A 80 -4.74 -11.90 -1.61
CA LYS A 80 -6.18 -12.20 -1.62
C LYS A 80 -6.80 -12.02 -0.24
N GLN A 81 -6.12 -12.45 0.82
CA GLN A 81 -6.58 -12.25 2.20
C GLN A 81 -6.72 -10.77 2.56
N TRP A 82 -5.71 -9.95 2.21
CA TRP A 82 -5.78 -8.50 2.39
C TRP A 82 -6.92 -7.86 1.61
N LEU A 83 -7.04 -8.17 0.31
CA LEU A 83 -8.11 -7.63 -0.53
C LEU A 83 -9.50 -8.02 -0.04
N ASN A 84 -9.68 -9.26 0.42
CA ASN A 84 -10.95 -9.73 1.00
C ASN A 84 -11.29 -9.00 2.30
N ALA A 85 -10.31 -8.82 3.19
CA ALA A 85 -10.50 -8.08 4.43
C ALA A 85 -10.89 -6.62 4.15
N LEU A 86 -10.17 -5.95 3.23
CA LEU A 86 -10.47 -4.57 2.83
C LEU A 86 -11.86 -4.46 2.19
N ARG A 87 -12.20 -5.38 1.29
CA ARG A 87 -13.51 -5.43 0.65
C ARG A 87 -14.66 -5.61 1.65
N SER A 88 -14.42 -6.28 2.78
CA SER A 88 -15.44 -6.47 3.82
C SER A 88 -15.74 -5.21 4.63
N VAL A 89 -14.83 -4.22 4.64
CA VAL A 89 -14.98 -2.99 5.43
C VAL A 89 -15.32 -1.76 4.59
N ILE A 90 -15.01 -1.78 3.28
CA ILE A 90 -15.32 -0.66 2.38
C ILE A 90 -16.84 -0.56 2.19
N PRO A 91 -17.45 0.60 2.48
CA PRO A 91 -18.90 0.77 2.41
C PRO A 91 -19.45 0.87 0.98
N CYS A 92 -18.64 1.37 0.04
CA CYS A 92 -19.04 1.55 -1.36
C CYS A 92 -18.21 0.66 -2.29
N THR A 93 -18.86 -0.22 -3.04
CA THR A 93 -18.17 -1.16 -3.96
C THR A 93 -17.40 -0.47 -5.08
N ASP A 94 -17.74 0.76 -5.43
CA ASP A 94 -17.05 1.55 -6.46
C ASP A 94 -15.65 2.00 -6.03
N ASN A 95 -15.38 1.96 -4.72
CA ASN A 95 -14.07 2.21 -4.13
C ASN A 95 -13.15 0.97 -4.18
N PHE A 96 -13.56 -0.11 -4.86
CA PHE A 96 -12.73 -1.27 -5.12
C PHE A 96 -12.58 -1.46 -6.63
N LYS A 97 -11.35 -1.34 -7.15
CA LYS A 97 -11.05 -1.54 -8.58
C LYS A 97 -10.14 -2.73 -8.76
N ALA A 98 -10.56 -3.69 -9.58
CA ALA A 98 -9.70 -4.77 -10.05
C ALA A 98 -9.51 -4.62 -11.56
N TYR A 99 -8.26 -4.51 -11.99
CA TYR A 99 -7.90 -4.47 -13.40
C TYR A 99 -7.66 -5.92 -13.86
N ILE A 100 -8.57 -6.44 -14.70
CA ILE A 100 -8.50 -7.78 -15.32
C ILE A 100 -7.65 -7.70 -16.59
#